data_AF-A0AAV1ZVI7-F1
#
_entry.id   AF-A0AAV1ZVI7-F1
#
_cell.length_a   1.000
_cell.length_b   1.000
_cell.length_c   1.000
_cell.angle_alpha   90.00
_cell.angle_beta   90.00
_cell.angle_gamma   90.00
#
_symmetry.space_group_name_H-M   'P 1'
#
loop_
_entity.id
_entity.type
_entity.pdbx_description
1 polymer ?
#
loop_
_entity_poly.entity_id
_entity_poly.type
_entity_poly.pdbx_seq_one_letter_code
_entity_poly.pdbx_strand_id
1 'polypeptide(L)'
;MIRCFRAYKRKVFRPSSAALANLKEMGFAEADILDALRINGNNQDTACDWLLSDKKPNFEDVEEGLDPDGPIYKSIMSNPVVQLGLSNPKTFLALLHMLENPTSACRWLSDPDTAPILSQIFRIYHAEKHSLQLARPFPQ
;
A
#
# COMPACT_ATOMS: atom_id res chain seq x y z
N MET A 1 5.67 16.44 0.09
CA MET A 1 4.45 16.08 -0.68
C MET A 1 3.72 14.87 -0.07
N ILE A 2 4.33 13.68 -0.01
CA ILE A 2 3.67 12.47 0.53
C ILE A 2 3.18 12.63 1.99
N ARG A 3 3.99 13.21 2.90
CA ARG A 3 3.56 13.49 4.28
C ARG A 3 2.33 14.41 4.35
N CYS A 4 2.28 15.44 3.48
CA CYS A 4 1.13 16.35 3.39
C CYS A 4 -0.11 15.64 2.84
N PHE A 5 0.05 14.79 1.82
CA PHE A 5 -1.03 13.98 1.26
C PHE A 5 -1.58 12.99 2.30
N ARG A 6 -0.71 12.32 3.07
CA ARG A 6 -1.11 11.43 4.17
C ARG A 6 -1.85 12.18 5.28
N ALA A 7 -1.31 13.31 5.73
CA ALA A 7 -1.96 14.17 6.72
C ALA A 7 -3.33 14.67 6.24
N TYR A 8 -3.45 15.04 4.96
CA TYR A 8 -4.71 15.39 4.33
C TYR A 8 -5.68 14.20 4.32
N LYS A 9 -5.26 13.03 3.82
CA LYS A 9 -6.09 11.81 3.77
C LYS A 9 -6.61 11.43 5.16
N ARG A 10 -5.76 11.52 6.20
CA ARG A 10 -6.18 11.34 7.60
C ARG A 10 -7.23 12.35 8.05
N LYS A 11 -7.04 13.64 7.74
CA LYS A 11 -7.95 14.72 8.14
C LYS A 11 -9.31 14.64 7.46
N VAL A 12 -9.33 14.24 6.18
CA VAL A 12 -10.54 14.22 5.35
C VAL A 12 -11.30 12.90 5.48
N PHE A 13 -10.67 11.84 5.97
CA PHE A 13 -11.34 10.55 6.16
C PHE A 13 -12.62 10.69 7.01
N ARG A 14 -13.68 10.05 6.53
CA ARG A 14 -14.98 9.93 7.21
C ARG A 14 -15.39 8.47 7.19
N PRO A 15 -15.49 7.80 8.36
CA PRO A 15 -15.92 6.40 8.39
C PRO A 15 -17.36 6.28 7.88
N SER A 16 -17.62 5.25 7.07
CA SER A 16 -18.98 4.91 6.66
C SER A 16 -19.78 4.48 7.89
N SER A 17 -20.88 5.17 8.19
CA SER A 17 -21.73 4.87 9.34
C SER A 17 -22.31 3.46 9.27
N ALA A 18 -22.69 3.01 8.07
CA ALA A 18 -23.20 1.66 7.84
C ALA A 18 -22.12 0.59 8.09
N ALA A 19 -20.92 0.77 7.53
CA ALA A 19 -19.84 -0.19 7.72
C ALA A 19 -19.36 -0.24 9.18
N LEU A 20 -19.32 0.92 9.84
CA LEU A 20 -18.97 1.04 11.26
C LEU A 20 -19.99 0.29 12.14
N ALA A 21 -21.29 0.47 11.90
CA ALA A 21 -22.34 -0.21 12.65
C ALA A 21 -22.26 -1.73 12.46
N ASN A 22 -22.16 -2.21 11.21
CA ASN A 22 -22.08 -3.63 10.90
C ASN A 22 -20.88 -4.30 11.56
N LEU A 23 -19.69 -3.70 11.46
CA LEU A 23 -18.48 -4.26 12.07
C LEU A 23 -18.53 -4.20 13.61
N LYS A 24 -19.21 -3.20 14.19
CA LYS A 24 -19.43 -3.10 15.64
C LYS A 24 -20.39 -4.18 16.13
N GLU A 25 -21.44 -4.49 15.36
CA GLU A 25 -22.36 -5.60 15.62
C GLU A 25 -21.67 -6.97 15.56
N MET A 26 -20.65 -7.13 14.73
CA MET A 26 -19.79 -8.33 14.69
C MET A 26 -18.89 -8.48 15.94
N GLY A 27 -18.82 -7.47 16.81
CA GLY A 27 -18.06 -7.50 18.05
C GLY A 27 -16.65 -6.91 17.97
N PHE A 28 -16.28 -6.28 16.86
CA PHE A 28 -14.98 -5.61 16.75
C PHE A 28 -14.94 -4.30 17.56
N ALA A 29 -13.76 -3.97 18.09
CA ALA A 29 -13.55 -2.72 18.82
C ALA A 29 -13.63 -1.52 17.87
N GLU A 30 -14.30 -0.45 18.29
CA GLU A 30 -14.52 0.74 17.44
C GLU A 30 -13.20 1.36 16.95
N ALA A 31 -12.16 1.39 17.79
CA ALA A 31 -10.84 1.87 17.39
C ALA A 31 -10.26 1.06 16.23
N ASP A 32 -10.27 -0.27 16.33
CA ASP A 32 -9.80 -1.19 15.29
C ASP A 32 -10.62 -1.04 14.01
N ILE A 33 -11.95 -0.87 14.12
CA ILE A 33 -12.83 -0.68 12.96
C ILE A 33 -12.48 0.63 12.23
N LEU A 34 -12.25 1.71 12.98
CA LEU A 34 -11.89 3.01 12.39
C LEU A 34 -10.57 2.93 11.63
N ASP A 35 -9.59 2.20 12.15
CA ASP A 35 -8.32 2.01 11.47
C ASP A 35 -8.47 1.11 10.24
N ALA A 36 -9.22 0.01 10.36
CA ALA A 36 -9.52 -0.89 9.24
C ALA A 36 -10.25 -0.17 8.10
N LEU A 37 -11.30 0.60 8.40
CA LEU A 37 -12.03 1.39 7.41
C LEU A 37 -11.17 2.50 6.82
N ARG A 38 -10.24 3.09 7.59
CA ARG A 38 -9.33 4.13 7.10
C ARG A 38 -8.30 3.58 6.13
N ILE A 39 -7.73 2.42 6.44
CA ILE A 39 -6.76 1.72 5.57
C ILE A 39 -7.45 1.27 4.27
N ASN A 40 -8.65 0.71 4.39
CA ASN A 40 -9.37 0.09 3.28
C ASN A 40 -10.36 1.02 2.57
N GLY A 41 -10.37 2.32 2.90
CA GLY A 41 -11.19 3.32 2.21
C GLY A 41 -12.70 3.08 2.31
N ASN A 42 -13.19 2.72 3.50
CA ASN A 42 -14.60 2.38 3.79
C ASN A 42 -15.15 1.12 3.13
N ASN A 43 -14.33 0.29 2.50
CA ASN A 43 -14.79 -1.02 2.02
C ASN A 43 -14.95 -1.99 3.22
N GLN A 44 -16.18 -2.40 3.52
CA GLN A 44 -16.51 -3.22 4.67
C GLN A 44 -15.86 -4.62 4.60
N ASP A 45 -15.90 -5.27 3.45
CA ASP A 45 -15.41 -6.64 3.28
C ASP A 45 -13.89 -6.71 3.53
N THR A 46 -13.15 -5.83 2.86
CA THR A 46 -11.69 -5.74 3.04
C THR A 46 -11.29 -5.24 4.44
N ALA A 47 -12.10 -4.38 5.06
CA ALA A 47 -11.90 -3.99 6.46
C ALA A 47 -12.14 -5.16 7.42
N CYS A 48 -13.14 -6.01 7.15
CA CYS A 48 -13.39 -7.23 7.92
C CYS A 48 -12.22 -8.21 7.79
N ASP A 49 -11.74 -8.47 6.58
CA ASP A 49 -10.57 -9.33 6.34
C ASP A 49 -9.32 -8.83 7.08
N TRP A 50 -9.13 -7.50 7.10
CA TRP A 50 -8.05 -6.86 7.84
C TRP A 50 -8.20 -7.05 9.36
N LEU A 51 -9.42 -6.90 9.89
CA LEU A 51 -9.71 -7.08 11.33
C LEU A 51 -9.48 -8.52 11.80
N LEU A 52 -9.71 -9.50 10.93
CA LEU A 52 -9.52 -10.93 11.18
C LEU A 52 -8.07 -11.41 11.02
N SER A 53 -7.17 -10.60 10.47
CA SER A 53 -5.79 -11.00 10.20
C SER A 53 -4.89 -10.93 11.46
N ASP A 54 -4.15 -12.00 11.74
CA ASP A 54 -3.22 -12.10 12.89
C ASP A 54 -2.03 -11.13 12.82
N LYS A 55 -1.68 -10.67 11.60
CA LYS A 55 -0.59 -9.72 11.35
C LYS A 55 -1.17 -8.42 10.88
N LYS A 56 -1.67 -7.61 11.81
CA LYS A 56 -2.09 -6.23 11.53
C LYS A 56 -0.81 -5.40 11.39
N PRO A 57 -0.36 -4.98 10.18
CA PRO A 57 0.63 -3.93 10.11
C PRO A 57 0.04 -2.71 10.83
N ASN A 58 0.82 -2.06 11.68
CA ASN A 58 0.32 -0.85 12.33
C ASN A 58 0.04 0.18 11.24
N PHE A 59 -0.97 1.04 11.43
CA PHE A 59 -1.28 2.08 10.45
C PHE A 59 -0.05 2.92 10.11
N GLU A 60 0.80 3.16 11.11
CA GLU A 60 2.07 3.86 10.97
C GLU A 60 3.06 3.10 10.06
N ASP A 61 3.11 1.77 10.13
CA ASP A 61 3.98 0.93 9.28
C ASP A 61 3.56 0.98 7.81
N VAL A 62 2.25 1.00 7.55
CA VAL A 62 1.70 1.14 6.19
C VAL A 62 1.99 2.54 5.64
N GLU A 63 2.04 3.55 6.52
CA GLU A 63 2.37 4.91 6.15
C GLU A 63 3.87 5.18 6.04
N GLU A 64 4.80 4.42 6.62
CA GLU A 64 6.21 4.81 6.56
C GLU A 64 6.82 4.62 5.15
N GLY A 65 6.34 3.63 4.41
CA GLY A 65 6.80 3.31 3.05
C GLY A 65 8.06 2.44 3.05
N LEU A 66 8.83 2.48 1.95
CA LEU A 66 10.13 1.78 1.88
C LEU A 66 11.23 2.66 2.49
N ASP A 67 12.12 2.07 3.27
CA ASP A 67 13.35 2.71 3.76
C ASP A 67 14.23 3.13 2.55
N PRO A 68 14.51 4.43 2.36
CA PRO A 68 15.37 4.91 1.28
C PRO A 68 16.79 4.33 1.30
N ASP A 69 17.29 3.97 2.49
CA ASP A 69 18.59 3.35 2.66
C ASP A 69 18.57 1.83 2.52
N GLY A 70 17.38 1.23 2.50
CA GLY A 70 17.16 -0.19 2.39
C GLY A 70 17.48 -0.75 0.99
N PRO A 71 17.83 -2.05 0.91
CA PRO A 71 18.23 -2.68 -0.35
C PRO A 71 17.09 -2.70 -1.38
N ILE A 72 15.85 -2.91 -0.94
CA ILE A 72 14.68 -2.89 -1.82
C ILE A 72 14.55 -1.55 -2.55
N TYR A 73 14.62 -0.43 -1.82
CA TYR A 73 14.47 0.90 -2.39
C TYR A 73 15.63 1.20 -3.35
N LYS A 74 16.87 0.91 -2.94
CA LYS A 74 18.07 1.09 -3.76
C LYS A 74 17.99 0.30 -5.06
N SER A 75 17.62 -0.98 -5.02
CA SER A 75 17.49 -1.83 -6.21
C SER A 75 16.40 -1.34 -7.17
N ILE A 76 15.28 -0.80 -6.66
CA ILE A 76 14.24 -0.19 -7.49
C ILE A 76 14.77 1.09 -8.16
N MET A 77 15.35 2.00 -7.36
CA MET A 77 15.76 3.32 -7.84
C MET A 77 17.01 3.30 -8.72
N SER A 78 17.86 2.28 -8.62
CA SER A 78 19.02 2.08 -9.50
C SER A 78 18.66 1.37 -10.81
N ASN A 79 17.42 0.90 -10.98
CA ASN A 79 17.03 0.18 -12.18
C ASN A 79 16.79 1.14 -13.36
N PRO A 80 17.49 1.00 -14.50
CA PRO A 80 17.37 1.94 -15.62
C PRO A 80 15.97 2.02 -16.22
N VAL A 81 15.27 0.88 -16.30
CA VAL A 81 13.88 0.82 -16.79
C VAL A 81 12.96 1.59 -15.85
N VAL A 82 13.21 1.49 -14.53
CA VAL A 82 12.45 2.24 -13.54
C VAL A 82 12.69 3.74 -13.66
N GLN A 83 13.95 4.17 -13.73
CA GLN A 83 14.28 5.58 -13.86
C GLN A 83 13.68 6.21 -15.12
N LEU A 84 13.77 5.52 -16.27
CA LEU A 84 13.19 6.01 -17.52
C LEU A 84 11.65 6.03 -17.44
N GLY A 85 11.03 4.99 -16.89
CA GLY A 85 9.57 4.95 -16.71
C GLY A 85 9.04 6.05 -15.80
N LEU A 86 9.76 6.38 -14.73
CA LEU A 86 9.39 7.47 -13.83
C LEU A 86 9.51 8.86 -14.45
N SER A 87 10.23 9.02 -15.57
CA SER A 87 10.25 10.28 -16.32
C SER A 87 8.96 10.52 -17.12
N ASN A 88 8.13 9.48 -17.30
CA ASN A 88 6.86 9.59 -18.00
C ASN A 88 5.76 10.15 -17.07
N PRO A 89 5.10 11.28 -17.42
CA PRO A 89 4.05 11.88 -16.60
C PRO A 89 2.84 10.94 -16.41
N LYS A 90 2.54 10.04 -17.36
CA LYS A 90 1.46 9.06 -17.24
C LYS A 90 1.74 8.07 -16.11
N THR A 91 2.99 7.62 -15.98
CA THR A 91 3.41 6.73 -14.89
C THR A 91 3.30 7.43 -13.54
N PHE A 92 3.71 8.69 -13.44
CA PHE A 92 3.54 9.46 -12.22
C PHE A 92 2.07 9.61 -11.81
N LEU A 93 1.19 9.94 -12.76
CA LEU A 93 -0.26 10.02 -12.53
C LEU A 93 -0.86 8.67 -12.11
N ALA A 94 -0.41 7.57 -12.71
CA ALA A 94 -0.83 6.24 -12.32
C ALA A 94 -0.44 5.92 -10.86
N LEU A 95 0.79 6.24 -10.46
CA LEU A 95 1.26 6.08 -9.09
C LEU A 95 0.44 6.92 -8.10
N LEU A 96 0.15 8.18 -8.43
CA LEU A 96 -0.73 9.02 -7.61
C LEU A 96 -2.15 8.46 -7.49
N HIS A 97 -2.73 8.02 -8.60
CA HIS A 97 -4.06 7.44 -8.60
C HIS A 97 -4.13 6.14 -7.77
N MET A 98 -3.08 5.31 -7.79
CA MET A 98 -3.01 4.13 -6.93
C MET A 98 -2.91 4.46 -5.44
N LEU A 99 -2.28 5.58 -5.07
CA LEU A 99 -2.25 6.06 -3.67
C LEU A 99 -3.64 6.54 -3.18
N GLU A 100 -4.41 7.12 -4.09
CA GLU A 100 -5.78 7.55 -3.82
C GLU A 100 -6.75 6.36 -3.78
N ASN A 101 -6.66 5.49 -4.78
CA ASN A 101 -7.52 4.33 -4.96
C ASN A 101 -6.69 3.07 -5.25
N PRO A 102 -6.41 2.22 -4.24
CA PRO A 102 -5.65 0.99 -4.41
C PRO A 102 -6.25 0.01 -5.43
N THR A 103 -7.58 0.01 -5.62
CA THR A 103 -8.25 -0.87 -6.60
C THR A 103 -7.94 -0.48 -8.05
N SER A 104 -7.43 0.74 -8.28
CA SER A 104 -7.02 1.20 -9.61
C SER A 104 -5.76 0.49 -10.12
N ALA A 105 -5.00 -0.20 -9.26
CA ALA A 105 -3.78 -0.90 -9.66
C ALA A 105 -4.02 -1.92 -10.79
N CYS A 106 -5.10 -2.69 -10.72
CA CYS A 106 -5.46 -3.67 -11.76
C CYS A 106 -5.66 -3.02 -13.13
N ARG A 107 -6.19 -1.79 -13.19
CA ARG A 107 -6.36 -1.05 -14.45
C ARG A 107 -5.00 -0.67 -15.03
N TRP A 108 -4.08 -0.17 -14.20
CA TRP A 108 -2.76 0.29 -14.65
C TRP A 108 -1.82 -0.86 -15.02
N LEU A 109 -2.03 -2.04 -14.43
CA LEU A 109 -1.34 -3.27 -14.82
C LEU A 109 -1.79 -3.82 -16.19
N SER A 110 -2.92 -3.35 -16.72
CA SER A 110 -3.38 -3.66 -18.07
C SER A 110 -3.07 -2.57 -19.10
N ASP A 111 -2.52 -1.43 -18.66
CA ASP A 111 -2.17 -0.30 -19.53
C ASP A 111 -0.82 -0.54 -20.22
N PRO A 112 -0.71 -0.45 -21.56
CA PRO A 112 0.50 -0.82 -22.29
C PRO A 112 1.73 0.02 -21.93
N ASP A 113 1.54 1.28 -21.53
CA ASP A 113 2.65 2.19 -21.20
C ASP A 113 3.09 2.05 -19.74
N THR A 114 2.13 1.78 -18.85
CA THR A 114 2.33 1.79 -17.39
C THR A 114 2.59 0.39 -16.83
N ALA A 115 2.04 -0.65 -17.45
CA ALA A 115 2.20 -2.03 -16.98
C ALA A 115 3.67 -2.49 -16.95
N PRO A 116 4.54 -2.18 -17.93
CA PRO A 116 5.94 -2.64 -17.90
C PRO A 116 6.71 -2.09 -16.70
N ILE A 117 6.51 -0.80 -16.39
CA ILE A 117 7.17 -0.14 -15.27
C ILE A 117 6.66 -0.69 -13.94
N LEU A 118 5.34 -0.83 -13.76
CA LEU A 118 4.78 -1.39 -12.53
C LEU A 118 5.22 -2.84 -12.31
N SER A 119 5.20 -3.67 -13.36
CA SER A 119 5.64 -5.06 -13.30
C SER A 119 7.12 -5.16 -12.91
N GLN A 120 7.96 -4.27 -13.44
CA GLN A 120 9.37 -4.22 -13.09
C GLN A 120 9.59 -3.84 -11.61
N ILE A 121 8.86 -2.85 -11.10
CA ILE A 121 8.91 -2.45 -9.69
C ILE A 121 8.50 -3.64 -8.80
N PHE A 122 7.38 -4.31 -9.11
CA PHE A 122 6.92 -5.47 -8.36
C PHE A 122 7.94 -6.62 -8.38
N ARG A 123 8.52 -6.91 -9.54
CA ARG A 123 9.54 -7.97 -9.69
C ARG A 123 10.74 -7.72 -8.80
N ILE A 124 11.28 -6.49 -8.79
CA ILE A 124 12.41 -6.12 -7.94
C ILE A 124 12.01 -6.21 -6.46
N TYR A 125 10.86 -5.64 -6.08
CA TYR A 125 10.37 -5.69 -4.70
C TYR A 125 10.27 -7.13 -4.17
N HIS A 126 9.64 -8.03 -4.93
CA HIS A 126 9.46 -9.41 -4.49
C HIS A 126 10.77 -10.19 -4.45
N ALA A 127 11.68 -9.98 -5.41
CA ALA A 127 12.98 -10.63 -5.43
C ALA A 127 13.84 -10.24 -4.21
N GLU A 128 13.90 -8.94 -3.91
CA GLU A 128 14.66 -8.42 -2.76
C GLU A 128 14.03 -8.83 -1.43
N LYS A 129 12.70 -8.72 -1.31
CA LYS A 129 11.97 -9.15 -0.11
C LYS A 129 12.18 -10.63 0.19
N HIS A 130 12.12 -11.48 -0.84
CA HIS A 130 12.39 -12.91 -0.70
C HIS A 130 13.84 -13.17 -0.26
N SER A 131 14.80 -12.46 -0.86
CA SER A 131 16.22 -12.58 -0.49
C SER A 131 16.48 -12.20 0.97
N LEU A 132 15.83 -11.13 1.47
CA LEU A 132 15.92 -10.72 2.87
C LEU A 132 15.30 -11.73 3.84
N GLN A 133 14.23 -12.42 3.44
CA GLN A 133 13.63 -13.46 4.27
C GLN A 133 14.55 -14.67 4.41
N LEU A 134 15.26 -15.04 3.33
CA LEU A 134 16.26 -16.11 3.36
C LEU A 134 17.52 -15.73 4.14
N ALA A 135 17.89 -14.44 4.16
CA ALA A 135 19.05 -13.94 4.87
C ALA A 135 18.85 -13.79 6.39
N ARG A 136 17.62 -13.92 6.90
CA ARG A 136 17.39 -13.90 8.36
C ARG A 136 17.92 -15.20 8.98
N PRO A 137 18.90 -15.14 9.90
CA PRO A 137 19.34 -16.33 10.61
C PRO A 137 18.18 -16.92 11.42
N PHE A 138 18.10 -18.25 11.45
CA PHE A 138 17.15 -18.96 12.31
C PHE A 138 17.35 -18.51 13.77
N PRO A 139 16.28 -18.23 14.54
CA PRO A 139 16.42 -18.03 15.98
C PRO A 139 16.98 -19.34 16.57
N GLN A 140 18.10 -19.23 17.30
CA GLN A 140 18.63 -20.31 18.14
C GLN A 140 17.83 -20.43 19.43
#